data_AF-A0A7J7H3M8-F1
#
_entry.id   AF-A0A7J7H3M8-F1
#
_cell.length_a   1.000
_cell.length_b   1.000
_cell.length_c   1.000
_cell.angle_alpha   90.00
_cell.angle_beta   90.00
_cell.angle_gamma   90.00
#
_symmetry.space_group_name_H-M   'P 1'
#
loop_
_entity.id
_entity.type
_entity.pdbx_description
1 polymer ?
#
loop_
_entity_poly.entity_id
_entity_poly.type
_entity_poly.pdbx_seq_one_letter_code
_entity_poly.pdbx_strand_id
1 'polypeptide(L)'
;MLLSSSAVLDFCISNFARKEHKGLRNSMTLEFYEAYNHIVEQYHCWNRSSGRDPIWSFSWDEGACYAPKEIWNSMMLVHWGNTNSKHNHSTDNWDRIYSDRRGNHPCFDPDKGPDVNAMNSKLWARPREKRKDIVLLQWNLGPAYEKEGQKPRSMGIRQKVQKSLGSSPNKEGKLGIQHEGKLGTQHAEDVIVTPLRSDNYHEDLASSVFCGVMPGDRWSGRMGDSILQGCIPVVIQDGIYLPYEKVLNYESFAVRIREDEIPDLIKILRGFNETEIEFRLANVRKIWQRFLYRDSFFLEAERQKTTSRRVDDWATMFLQLVEDDVVATIIQITRTMLDKNRLKSCNI
;
A
#
# COMPACT_ATOMS: atom_id res chain seq x y z
N MET A 1 -0.81 -13.82 -23.08
CA MET A 1 -2.16 -14.18 -22.60
C MET A 1 -2.14 -13.89 -21.12
N LEU A 2 -2.69 -12.74 -20.71
CA LEU A 2 -2.80 -12.40 -19.29
C LEU A 2 -3.80 -13.39 -18.69
N LEU A 3 -3.31 -14.46 -18.08
CA LEU A 3 -4.10 -15.29 -17.16
C LEU A 3 -4.26 -14.59 -15.79
N SER A 4 -4.00 -13.27 -15.76
CA SER A 4 -4.21 -12.43 -14.60
C SER A 4 -5.70 -12.16 -14.46
N SER A 5 -6.15 -12.17 -13.21
CA SER A 5 -7.53 -11.91 -12.76
C SER A 5 -8.36 -13.18 -12.56
N SER A 6 -8.95 -13.84 -13.57
CA SER A 6 -9.93 -14.93 -13.28
C SER A 6 -9.38 -16.09 -12.44
N ALA A 7 -8.30 -16.77 -12.86
CA ALA A 7 -7.82 -17.97 -12.15
C ALA A 7 -7.22 -17.72 -10.75
N VAL A 8 -6.52 -16.59 -10.58
CA VAL A 8 -5.93 -16.21 -9.28
C VAL A 8 -7.02 -15.71 -8.32
N LEU A 9 -8.06 -15.08 -8.87
CA LEU A 9 -9.12 -14.49 -8.06
C LEU A 9 -10.26 -15.46 -7.76
N ASP A 10 -10.61 -16.37 -8.67
CA ASP A 10 -11.46 -17.53 -8.39
C ASP A 10 -10.89 -18.33 -7.19
N PHE A 11 -9.58 -18.25 -6.98
CA PHE A 11 -8.88 -18.89 -5.86
C PHE A 11 -8.76 -18.04 -4.59
N CYS A 12 -8.43 -16.75 -4.70
CA CYS A 12 -8.46 -15.84 -3.54
C CYS A 12 -9.88 -15.73 -2.93
N ILE A 13 -10.91 -15.91 -3.77
CA ILE A 13 -12.31 -15.82 -3.34
C ILE A 13 -12.85 -17.14 -2.77
N SER A 14 -12.49 -18.30 -3.35
CA SER A 14 -13.03 -19.60 -2.91
C SER A 14 -12.46 -20.09 -1.59
N ASN A 15 -11.34 -19.53 -1.11
CA ASN A 15 -10.68 -19.96 0.13
C ASN A 15 -10.73 -18.94 1.28
N PHE A 16 -11.71 -18.04 1.27
CA PHE A 16 -12.01 -17.15 2.40
C PHE A 16 -12.32 -17.88 3.74
N ALA A 17 -12.27 -19.24 3.82
CA ALA A 17 -12.83 -20.00 4.95
C ALA A 17 -11.97 -21.14 5.54
N ARG A 18 -10.66 -21.27 5.24
CA ARG A 18 -9.85 -22.38 5.83
C ARG A 18 -8.93 -21.94 6.97
N LYS A 19 -9.20 -22.46 8.17
CA LYS A 19 -8.44 -22.26 9.42
C LYS A 19 -7.15 -23.10 9.54
N GLU A 20 -6.85 -23.98 8.58
CA GLU A 20 -5.72 -24.92 8.68
C GLU A 20 -4.52 -24.49 7.82
N HIS A 21 -3.47 -23.97 8.47
CA HIS A 21 -2.26 -23.50 7.79
C HIS A 21 -1.26 -24.61 7.39
N LYS A 22 -1.61 -25.90 7.56
CA LYS A 22 -0.82 -27.09 7.16
C LYS A 22 0.68 -27.04 7.53
N GLY A 23 1.06 -26.34 8.60
CA GLY A 23 2.46 -26.18 9.02
C GLY A 23 3.30 -25.21 8.18
N LEU A 24 2.68 -24.48 7.24
CA LEU A 24 3.35 -23.44 6.45
C LEU A 24 3.61 -22.19 7.30
N ARG A 25 4.70 -21.48 6.99
CA ARG A 25 5.16 -20.29 7.73
C ARG A 25 4.15 -19.13 7.71
N ASN A 26 3.20 -19.14 6.78
CA ASN A 26 2.19 -18.10 6.57
C ASN A 26 0.95 -18.69 5.84
N SER A 27 -0.25 -18.21 6.19
CA SER A 27 -1.51 -18.54 5.50
C SER A 27 -1.48 -18.22 4.01
N MET A 28 -0.82 -17.13 3.62
CA MET A 28 -0.76 -16.68 2.23
C MET A 28 0.10 -17.60 1.36
N THR A 29 1.08 -18.30 1.95
CA THR A 29 1.82 -19.34 1.22
C THR A 29 0.91 -20.48 0.80
N LEU A 30 -0.09 -20.84 1.62
CA LEU A 30 -1.08 -21.86 1.28
C LEU A 30 -1.93 -21.41 0.08
N GLU A 31 -2.40 -20.16 0.06
CA GLU A 31 -3.17 -19.60 -1.04
C GLU A 31 -2.41 -19.70 -2.38
N PHE A 32 -1.11 -19.38 -2.39
CA PHE A 32 -0.28 -19.53 -3.59
C PHE A 32 -0.12 -20.98 -4.04
N TYR A 33 0.04 -21.92 -3.10
CA TYR A 33 0.12 -23.35 -3.44
C TYR A 33 -1.17 -23.87 -4.07
N GLU A 34 -2.31 -23.48 -3.52
CA GLU A 34 -3.58 -23.97 -4.04
C GLU A 34 -3.93 -23.31 -5.38
N ALA A 35 -3.66 -22.02 -5.54
CA ALA A 35 -3.74 -21.35 -6.84
C ALA A 35 -2.78 -21.98 -7.87
N TYR A 36 -1.57 -22.36 -7.46
CA TYR A 36 -0.62 -23.07 -8.32
C TYR A 36 -1.18 -24.42 -8.77
N ASN A 37 -1.68 -25.24 -7.83
CA ASN A 37 -2.26 -26.55 -8.15
C ASN A 37 -3.42 -26.41 -9.14
N HIS A 38 -4.31 -25.44 -8.92
CA HIS A 38 -5.40 -25.15 -9.83
C HIS A 38 -4.91 -24.74 -11.23
N ILE A 39 -3.90 -23.88 -11.31
CA ILE A 39 -3.34 -23.45 -12.60
C ILE A 39 -2.74 -24.65 -13.35
N VAL A 40 -1.97 -25.50 -12.66
CA VAL A 40 -1.35 -26.69 -13.25
C VAL A 40 -2.40 -27.68 -13.74
N GLU A 41 -3.47 -27.90 -12.98
CA GLU A 41 -4.54 -28.83 -13.31
C GLU A 41 -5.41 -28.34 -14.47
N GLN A 42 -5.76 -27.04 -14.49
CA GLN A 42 -6.76 -26.50 -15.42
C GLN A 42 -6.15 -25.87 -16.68
N TYR A 43 -4.90 -25.39 -16.64
CA TYR A 43 -4.32 -24.58 -17.70
C TYR A 43 -3.06 -25.21 -18.32
N HIS A 44 -3.24 -25.78 -19.51
CA HIS A 44 -2.18 -26.43 -20.31
C HIS A 44 -0.96 -25.54 -20.61
N CYS A 45 -1.12 -24.20 -20.57
CA CYS A 45 -0.02 -23.27 -20.81
C CYS A 45 1.07 -23.31 -19.74
N TRP A 46 0.77 -23.80 -18.53
CA TRP A 46 1.77 -23.94 -17.47
C TRP A 46 2.91 -24.86 -17.92
N ASN A 47 2.57 -26.06 -18.40
CA ASN A 47 3.54 -27.05 -18.87
C ASN A 47 4.30 -26.59 -20.12
N ARG A 48 3.64 -25.83 -21.01
CA ARG A 48 4.25 -25.31 -22.24
C ARG A 48 5.38 -24.30 -21.98
N SER A 49 5.21 -23.44 -20.98
CA SER A 49 6.17 -22.38 -20.67
C SER A 49 7.08 -22.71 -19.49
N SER A 50 6.95 -23.91 -18.91
CA SER A 50 7.59 -24.29 -17.65
C SER A 50 7.30 -23.27 -16.53
N GLY A 51 6.05 -22.80 -16.48
CA GLY A 51 5.57 -21.83 -15.49
C GLY A 51 5.99 -20.38 -15.73
N ARG A 52 6.56 -20.01 -16.89
CA ARG A 52 7.00 -18.62 -17.16
C ARG A 52 5.87 -17.65 -17.52
N ASP A 53 4.76 -18.15 -18.03
CA ASP A 53 3.66 -17.31 -18.54
C ASP A 53 2.85 -16.57 -17.46
N PRO A 54 2.57 -17.15 -16.27
CA PRO A 54 1.76 -16.49 -15.24
C PRO A 54 2.48 -15.33 -14.55
N ILE A 55 1.68 -14.34 -14.13
CA ILE A 55 2.11 -13.22 -13.30
C ILE A 55 1.50 -13.40 -11.91
N TRP A 56 2.35 -13.50 -10.89
CA TRP A 56 1.95 -13.63 -9.49
C TRP A 56 2.11 -12.31 -8.76
N SER A 57 1.02 -11.81 -8.17
CA SER A 57 1.04 -10.56 -7.40
C SER A 57 1.27 -10.84 -5.92
N PHE A 58 2.21 -10.12 -5.33
CA PHE A 58 2.53 -10.16 -3.90
C PHE A 58 2.24 -8.79 -3.30
N SER A 59 1.10 -8.66 -2.61
CA SER A 59 0.49 -7.39 -2.19
C SER A 59 1.12 -6.76 -0.94
N TRP A 60 2.08 -7.39 -0.29
CA TRP A 60 2.75 -6.86 0.90
C TRP A 60 4.28 -6.95 0.82
N ASP A 61 4.93 -6.26 1.75
CA ASP A 61 6.38 -6.25 1.96
C ASP A 61 6.99 -7.66 1.97
N GLU A 62 8.19 -7.84 1.41
CA GLU A 62 8.91 -9.13 1.33
C GLU A 62 7.99 -10.31 0.93
N GLY A 63 6.85 -10.05 0.29
CA GLY A 63 5.81 -11.05 0.06
C GLY A 63 6.32 -12.17 -0.85
N ALA A 64 7.18 -11.81 -1.81
CA ALA A 64 7.87 -12.77 -2.66
C ALA A 64 8.84 -13.70 -1.91
N CYS A 65 9.32 -13.34 -0.71
CA CYS A 65 10.09 -14.26 0.13
C CYS A 65 9.26 -15.47 0.59
N TYR A 66 7.93 -15.38 0.50
CA TYR A 66 7.01 -16.46 0.80
C TYR A 66 6.49 -17.19 -0.45
N ALA A 67 7.00 -16.84 -1.64
CA ALA A 67 6.62 -17.51 -2.88
C ALA A 67 7.04 -18.99 -2.84
N PRO A 68 6.11 -19.94 -3.07
CA PRO A 68 6.44 -21.34 -3.28
C PRO A 68 7.51 -21.50 -4.37
N LYS A 69 8.42 -22.46 -4.18
CA LYS A 69 9.50 -22.72 -5.16
C LYS A 69 8.96 -23.09 -6.55
N GLU A 70 7.76 -23.65 -6.58
CA GLU A 70 7.05 -24.12 -7.76
C GLU A 70 6.72 -22.96 -8.71
N ILE A 71 6.56 -21.74 -8.19
CA ILE A 71 6.22 -20.55 -8.97
C ILE A 71 7.42 -19.62 -9.21
N TRP A 72 8.64 -20.02 -8.85
CA TRP A 72 9.84 -19.18 -9.00
C TRP A 72 10.23 -18.89 -10.44
N ASN A 73 9.81 -19.74 -11.38
CA ASN A 73 10.03 -19.51 -12.81
C ASN A 73 9.03 -18.50 -13.41
N SER A 74 7.96 -18.15 -12.68
CA SER A 74 6.95 -17.22 -13.14
C SER A 74 7.38 -15.76 -12.97
N MET A 75 6.63 -14.84 -13.60
CA MET A 75 6.81 -13.42 -13.34
C MET A 75 6.22 -13.07 -11.97
N MET A 76 6.99 -12.35 -11.15
CA MET A 76 6.54 -11.87 -9.84
C MET A 76 6.33 -10.36 -9.87
N LEU A 77 5.12 -9.93 -9.56
CA LEU A 77 4.77 -8.54 -9.31
C LEU A 77 4.87 -8.29 -7.81
N VAL A 78 5.85 -7.48 -7.40
CA VAL A 78 6.13 -7.19 -5.98
C VAL A 78 6.02 -5.69 -5.71
N HIS A 79 5.55 -5.33 -4.52
CA HIS A 79 5.49 -3.93 -4.07
C HIS A 79 6.72 -3.48 -3.26
N TRP A 80 7.74 -4.33 -3.14
CA TRP A 80 9.00 -4.00 -2.46
C TRP A 80 10.04 -3.42 -3.43
N GLY A 81 10.17 -2.10 -3.43
CA GLY A 81 11.13 -1.37 -4.25
C GLY A 81 12.44 -0.99 -3.57
N ASN A 82 12.78 -1.59 -2.41
CA ASN A 82 14.01 -1.23 -1.68
C ASN A 82 15.25 -1.59 -2.49
N THR A 83 16.09 -0.58 -2.77
CA THR A 83 17.34 -0.70 -3.50
C THR A 83 18.53 -1.10 -2.62
N ASN A 84 18.33 -1.19 -1.30
CA ASN A 84 19.37 -1.36 -0.29
C ASN A 84 20.44 -0.25 -0.27
N SER A 85 20.22 0.86 -0.97
CA SER A 85 21.18 1.98 -1.03
C SER A 85 21.17 2.84 0.23
N LYS A 86 20.02 2.96 0.91
CA LYS A 86 19.85 3.75 2.14
C LYS A 86 19.65 2.86 3.36
N HIS A 87 18.71 1.93 3.27
CA HIS A 87 18.32 1.06 4.37
C HIS A 87 18.53 -0.40 3.96
N ASN A 88 19.44 -1.06 4.67
CA ASN A 88 19.74 -2.47 4.44
C ASN A 88 18.79 -3.36 5.26
N HIS A 89 17.99 -4.17 4.55
CA HIS A 89 16.94 -5.06 5.06
C HIS A 89 15.71 -4.36 5.67
N SER A 90 14.56 -5.05 5.68
CA SER A 90 13.42 -4.63 6.51
C SER A 90 13.79 -4.74 7.99
N THR A 91 13.13 -3.97 8.86
CA THR A 91 13.42 -3.95 10.31
C THR A 91 12.97 -5.21 11.07
N ASP A 92 12.45 -6.22 10.37
CA ASP A 92 11.63 -7.28 10.94
C ASP A 92 12.28 -8.67 10.77
N ASN A 93 12.77 -9.26 11.85
CA ASN A 93 13.27 -10.64 11.84
C ASN A 93 12.17 -11.61 12.32
N TRP A 94 11.41 -12.17 11.38
CA TRP A 94 10.35 -13.15 11.65
C TRP A 94 10.86 -14.48 12.18
N ASP A 95 12.16 -14.76 12.10
CA ASP A 95 12.75 -16.02 12.57
C ASP A 95 12.62 -16.21 14.08
N ARG A 96 12.45 -15.11 14.82
CA ARG A 96 12.31 -15.13 16.29
C ARG A 96 10.87 -15.31 16.79
N ILE A 97 9.88 -15.24 15.91
CA ILE A 97 8.49 -15.47 16.30
C ILE A 97 8.26 -16.98 16.37
N TYR A 98 7.93 -17.49 17.56
CA TYR A 98 7.63 -18.90 17.77
C TYR A 98 6.48 -19.38 16.87
N SER A 99 6.55 -20.63 16.40
CA SER A 99 5.62 -21.20 15.43
C SER A 99 4.15 -21.18 15.86
N ASP A 100 3.90 -21.23 17.16
CA ASP A 100 2.58 -21.10 17.80
C ASP A 100 1.98 -19.70 17.67
N ARG A 101 2.81 -18.65 17.57
CA ARG A 101 2.38 -17.27 17.31
C ARG A 101 2.38 -16.88 15.84
N ARG A 102 2.98 -17.71 14.97
CA ARG A 102 2.91 -17.54 13.50
C ARG A 102 1.56 -17.94 12.91
N GLY A 103 0.67 -18.56 13.71
CA GLY A 103 -0.67 -18.97 13.31
C GLY A 103 -1.73 -18.35 14.22
N ASN A 104 -2.17 -17.15 13.86
CA ASN A 104 -3.53 -16.57 13.95
C ASN A 104 -3.35 -15.05 13.87
N HIS A 105 -3.00 -14.56 12.68
CA HIS A 105 -2.84 -13.14 12.45
C HIS A 105 -4.20 -12.55 12.05
N PRO A 106 -4.73 -11.52 12.73
CA PRO A 106 -6.06 -10.94 12.47
C PRO A 106 -6.17 -10.18 11.13
N CYS A 107 -5.22 -10.39 10.20
CA CYS A 107 -5.24 -9.83 8.86
C CYS A 107 -6.30 -10.49 7.98
N PHE A 108 -6.69 -11.72 8.30
CA PHE A 108 -7.74 -12.42 7.60
C PHE A 108 -8.95 -12.55 8.51
N ASP A 109 -9.92 -11.69 8.27
CA ASP A 109 -11.22 -11.72 8.89
C ASP A 109 -12.22 -11.80 7.74
N PRO A 110 -12.82 -12.98 7.49
CA PRO A 110 -13.72 -13.17 6.36
C PRO A 110 -15.01 -12.33 6.47
N ASP A 111 -15.31 -11.80 7.65
CA ASP A 111 -16.43 -10.88 7.85
C ASP A 111 -16.05 -9.42 7.49
N LYS A 112 -14.75 -9.12 7.27
CA LYS A 112 -14.31 -7.80 6.78
C LYS A 112 -14.53 -7.70 5.27
N GLY A 113 -15.62 -7.02 4.91
CA GLY A 113 -15.86 -6.58 3.53
C GLY A 113 -14.92 -5.44 3.08
N PRO A 114 -14.97 -5.06 1.80
CA PRO A 114 -14.23 -3.91 1.29
C PRO A 114 -14.61 -2.63 2.04
N ASP A 115 -13.63 -1.77 2.34
CA ASP A 115 -13.93 -0.44 2.84
C ASP A 115 -14.50 0.42 1.71
N VAL A 116 -15.80 0.63 1.77
CA VAL A 116 -16.58 1.33 0.74
C VAL A 116 -16.85 2.78 1.10
N ASN A 117 -16.39 3.25 2.26
CA ASN A 117 -16.62 4.64 2.69
C ASN A 117 -15.97 5.62 1.72
N ALA A 118 -14.76 5.31 1.23
CA ALA A 118 -14.10 6.12 0.23
C ALA A 118 -14.93 6.25 -1.06
N MET A 119 -15.58 5.16 -1.47
CA MET A 119 -16.47 5.09 -2.64
C MET A 119 -17.78 5.83 -2.42
N ASN A 120 -18.45 5.59 -1.29
CA ASN A 120 -19.76 6.16 -0.97
C ASN A 120 -19.69 7.69 -0.91
N SER A 121 -18.66 8.19 -0.22
CA SER A 121 -18.47 9.62 0.01
C SER A 121 -17.65 10.30 -1.09
N LYS A 122 -17.20 9.55 -2.12
CA LYS A 122 -16.31 10.01 -3.20
C LYS A 122 -15.13 10.83 -2.65
N LEU A 123 -14.46 10.29 -1.64
CA LEU A 123 -13.46 11.01 -0.85
C LEU A 123 -12.32 11.57 -1.73
N TRP A 124 -11.93 10.82 -2.76
CA TRP A 124 -10.92 11.28 -3.73
C TRP A 124 -11.28 12.62 -4.40
N ALA A 125 -12.57 12.87 -4.62
CA ALA A 125 -13.08 14.04 -5.31
C ALA A 125 -13.31 15.24 -4.38
N ARG A 126 -12.98 15.14 -3.09
CA ARG A 126 -13.18 16.24 -2.12
C ARG A 126 -12.48 17.53 -2.61
N PRO A 127 -13.20 18.67 -2.67
CA PRO A 127 -12.65 19.92 -3.19
C PRO A 127 -11.68 20.54 -2.17
N ARG A 128 -10.86 21.49 -2.63
CA ARG A 128 -9.73 22.05 -1.86
C ARG A 128 -10.19 22.80 -0.60
N GLU A 129 -11.30 23.50 -0.67
CA GLU A 129 -11.86 24.34 0.41
C GLU A 129 -12.34 23.52 1.60
N LYS A 130 -12.56 22.21 1.40
CA LYS A 130 -12.95 21.25 2.44
C LYS A 130 -11.77 20.49 3.04
N ARG A 131 -10.54 20.89 2.71
CA ARG A 131 -9.31 20.24 3.18
C ARG A 131 -8.54 21.16 4.11
N LYS A 132 -8.06 20.60 5.21
CA LYS A 132 -7.10 21.18 6.15
C LYS A 132 -5.71 21.15 5.52
N ASP A 133 -4.92 22.19 5.77
CA ASP A 133 -3.70 22.48 5.00
C ASP A 133 -2.58 21.44 5.19
N ILE A 134 -2.38 20.82 6.36
CA ILE A 134 -1.38 19.76 6.54
C ILE A 134 -1.87 18.67 7.49
N VAL A 135 -1.77 17.41 7.06
CA VAL A 135 -2.15 16.29 7.93
C VAL A 135 -1.12 15.17 7.85
N LEU A 136 -0.47 14.92 8.98
CA LEU A 136 0.56 13.90 9.15
C LEU A 136 0.00 12.75 9.99
N LEU A 137 -1.06 12.09 9.51
CA LEU A 137 -1.85 11.12 10.31
C LEU A 137 -1.17 9.79 10.65
N GLN A 138 -1.56 9.33 11.85
CA GLN A 138 -1.62 7.96 12.38
C GLN A 138 -0.35 7.15 12.37
N TRP A 139 0.41 7.34 13.45
CA TRP A 139 1.65 6.64 13.66
C TRP A 139 1.44 5.88 14.92
N ASN A 140 1.34 4.55 14.82
CA ASN A 140 1.90 3.78 15.92
C ASN A 140 3.40 4.14 15.90
N LEU A 141 3.78 5.02 16.80
CA LEU A 141 5.13 5.58 16.86
C LEU A 141 6.13 4.54 17.39
N GLY A 142 5.60 3.46 17.99
CA GLY A 142 6.39 2.63 18.89
C GLY A 142 6.98 3.48 20.03
N PRO A 143 7.68 2.88 20.98
CA PRO A 143 8.60 3.65 21.80
C PRO A 143 9.72 4.22 20.91
N ALA A 144 10.29 5.38 21.27
CA ALA A 144 11.42 5.97 20.52
C ALA A 144 12.62 4.99 20.46
N TYR A 145 12.73 4.14 21.48
CA TYR A 145 13.63 3.00 21.58
C TYR A 145 12.88 1.87 22.30
N GLU A 146 12.72 0.69 21.70
CA GLU A 146 12.15 -0.47 22.41
C GLU A 146 13.13 -0.98 23.49
N LYS A 147 14.45 -0.88 23.24
CA LYS A 147 15.57 -1.15 24.17
C LYS A 147 16.84 -0.40 23.68
N GLU A 148 17.83 -0.21 24.56
CA GLU A 148 19.18 0.24 24.14
C GLU A 148 19.74 -0.70 23.06
N GLY A 149 20.18 -0.13 21.93
CA GLY A 149 20.82 -0.87 20.83
C GLY A 149 19.88 -1.43 19.74
N GLN A 150 18.56 -1.25 19.83
CA GLN A 150 17.64 -1.64 18.74
C GLN A 150 17.47 -0.54 17.69
N LYS A 151 17.30 -0.94 16.41
CA LYS A 151 16.97 0.01 15.33
C LYS A 151 15.58 0.62 15.61
N PRO A 152 15.43 1.94 15.54
CA PRO A 152 14.14 2.58 15.76
C PRO A 152 13.13 2.15 14.70
N ARG A 153 11.87 2.08 15.12
CA ARG A 153 10.71 1.84 14.26
C ARG A 153 10.79 2.69 12.99
N SER A 154 10.49 2.12 11.82
CA SER A 154 10.52 2.88 10.56
C SER A 154 11.86 3.58 10.30
N MET A 155 12.94 2.92 10.71
CA MET A 155 14.32 3.34 10.46
C MET A 155 14.63 4.73 11.04
N GLY A 156 13.86 5.17 12.04
CA GLY A 156 14.05 6.48 12.69
C GLY A 156 13.41 7.66 11.94
N ILE A 157 12.92 7.46 10.71
CA ILE A 157 12.30 8.52 9.89
C ILE A 157 11.12 9.10 10.63
N ARG A 158 10.33 8.21 11.25
CA ARG A 158 9.13 8.62 11.93
C ARG A 158 9.42 9.55 13.14
N GLN A 159 10.44 9.20 13.91
CA GLN A 159 10.87 9.96 15.07
C GLN A 159 11.51 11.30 14.66
N LYS A 160 12.23 11.34 13.52
CA LYS A 160 12.76 12.59 12.96
C LYS A 160 11.66 13.57 12.58
N VAL A 161 10.62 13.11 11.88
CA VAL A 161 9.47 13.97 11.51
C VAL A 161 8.79 14.49 12.76
N GLN A 162 8.61 13.65 13.77
CA GLN A 162 8.01 14.13 15.01
C GLN A 162 8.86 15.19 15.72
N LYS A 163 10.18 15.02 15.73
CA LYS A 163 11.10 16.03 16.27
C LYS A 163 11.00 17.36 15.49
N SER A 164 10.85 17.33 14.18
CA SER A 164 10.67 18.55 13.37
C SER A 164 9.33 19.25 13.64
N LEU A 165 8.34 18.56 14.21
CA LEU A 165 7.05 19.12 14.66
C LEU A 165 7.08 19.66 16.09
N GLY A 166 8.25 19.68 16.75
CA GLY A 166 8.41 20.21 18.11
C GLY A 166 7.96 19.26 19.22
N SER A 167 7.68 17.99 18.90
CA SER A 167 7.34 16.99 19.90
C SER A 167 8.58 16.48 20.66
N SER A 168 8.47 16.37 21.98
CA SER A 168 9.48 15.77 22.86
C SER A 168 8.97 14.47 23.50
N PRO A 169 9.82 13.43 23.70
CA PRO A 169 9.44 12.23 24.43
C PRO A 169 9.04 12.53 25.89
N ASN A 170 8.15 11.73 26.49
CA ASN A 170 7.98 11.76 27.95
C ASN A 170 9.15 11.08 28.68
N LYS A 171 9.07 11.08 30.01
CA LYS A 171 9.98 10.39 30.93
C LYS A 171 10.13 8.87 30.65
N GLU A 172 9.21 8.27 29.90
CA GLU A 172 9.21 6.85 29.52
C GLU A 172 9.74 6.61 28.09
N GLY A 173 10.23 7.65 27.39
CA GLY A 173 10.71 7.54 26.01
C GLY A 173 9.61 7.36 24.96
N LYS A 174 8.33 7.57 25.32
CA LYS A 174 7.22 7.56 24.36
C LYS A 174 7.07 8.92 23.70
N LEU A 175 6.82 8.90 22.40
CA LEU A 175 6.53 10.06 21.55
C LEU A 175 5.02 10.09 21.26
N GLY A 176 4.37 11.27 21.24
CA GLY A 176 2.93 11.39 20.92
C GLY A 176 2.36 12.82 20.97
N ILE A 177 1.10 12.96 20.53
CA ILE A 177 0.31 14.20 20.48
C ILE A 177 -0.98 14.00 21.29
N GLN A 178 -1.46 15.07 21.94
CA GLN A 178 -2.62 15.06 22.82
C GLN A 178 -3.95 14.97 22.06
N HIS A 179 -4.74 13.96 22.38
CA HIS A 179 -6.15 14.13 22.74
C HIS A 179 -6.42 13.19 23.93
N GLU A 180 -7.02 13.74 25.00
CA GLU A 180 -7.38 13.07 26.27
C GLU A 180 -6.25 12.69 27.28
N GLY A 181 -5.13 13.44 27.31
CA GLY A 181 -4.20 13.57 28.47
C GLY A 181 -3.36 12.33 28.83
N LYS A 182 -2.02 12.31 28.84
CA LYS A 182 -0.95 13.31 28.73
C LYS A 182 0.20 12.69 27.92
N LEU A 183 0.60 13.31 26.80
CA LEU A 183 1.91 13.10 26.16
C LEU A 183 2.19 14.20 25.11
N GLY A 184 3.34 14.90 25.22
CA GLY A 184 3.91 15.84 24.22
C GLY A 184 3.14 17.14 23.93
N THR A 185 3.84 18.23 23.63
CA THR A 185 3.26 19.47 23.07
C THR A 185 3.58 19.56 21.57
N GLN A 186 2.59 19.93 20.76
CA GLN A 186 2.77 20.24 19.33
C GLN A 186 2.47 21.72 19.13
N HIS A 187 3.30 22.41 18.33
CA HIS A 187 3.24 23.87 18.18
C HIS A 187 2.70 24.34 16.81
N ALA A 188 2.24 23.43 15.95
CA ALA A 188 1.70 23.75 14.63
C ALA A 188 0.19 23.49 14.58
N GLU A 189 -0.61 24.55 14.50
CA GLU A 189 -2.09 24.52 14.54
C GLU A 189 -2.71 23.86 13.30
N ASP A 190 -2.00 23.90 12.16
CA ASP A 190 -2.40 23.40 10.85
C ASP A 190 -1.90 21.97 10.57
N VAL A 191 -1.30 21.29 11.55
CA VAL A 191 -0.71 19.94 11.40
C VAL A 191 -1.39 18.96 12.35
N ILE A 192 -1.97 17.89 11.81
CA ILE A 192 -2.54 16.81 12.63
C ILE A 192 -1.57 15.62 12.68
N VAL A 193 -1.14 15.20 13.86
CA VAL A 193 -0.51 13.89 14.07
C VAL A 193 -1.29 13.15 15.15
N THR A 194 -1.61 11.90 14.89
CA THR A 194 -2.30 11.06 15.87
C THR A 194 -1.39 9.90 16.29
N PRO A 195 -1.24 9.64 17.60
CA PRO A 195 -0.38 8.56 18.12
C PRO A 195 -1.03 7.18 18.00
N LEU A 196 -2.34 7.13 17.73
CA LEU A 196 -3.14 5.92 17.56
C LEU A 196 -3.90 5.99 16.25
N ARG A 197 -4.41 4.84 15.82
CA ARG A 197 -5.36 4.75 14.71
C ARG A 197 -6.61 5.57 15.06
N SER A 198 -7.03 6.46 14.16
CA SER A 198 -8.30 7.19 14.28
C SER A 198 -9.42 6.27 13.82
N ASP A 199 -10.55 6.36 14.51
CA ASP A 199 -11.79 5.72 14.10
C ASP A 199 -12.32 6.29 12.77
N ASN A 200 -11.91 7.51 12.41
CA ASN A 200 -12.29 8.21 11.18
C ASN A 200 -11.14 8.33 10.16
N TYR A 201 -10.21 7.37 10.12
CA TYR A 201 -8.98 7.43 9.31
C TYR A 201 -9.18 7.92 7.86
N HIS A 202 -10.17 7.37 7.15
CA HIS A 202 -10.41 7.73 5.76
C HIS A 202 -10.92 9.17 5.60
N GLU A 203 -11.75 9.63 6.52
CA GLU A 203 -12.23 11.01 6.55
C GLU A 203 -11.13 12.00 6.92
N ASP A 204 -10.27 11.61 7.85
CA ASP A 204 -9.12 12.40 8.24
C ASP A 204 -8.18 12.59 7.03
N LEU A 205 -7.84 11.51 6.29
CA LEU A 205 -7.06 11.61 5.05
C LEU A 205 -7.75 12.43 3.97
N ALA A 206 -9.05 12.24 3.77
CA ALA A 206 -9.78 12.96 2.72
C ALA A 206 -9.88 14.46 3.01
N SER A 207 -10.03 14.83 4.28
CA SER A 207 -10.01 16.22 4.75
C SER A 207 -8.61 16.82 4.81
N SER A 208 -7.58 16.16 4.29
CA SER A 208 -6.20 16.62 4.26
C SER A 208 -5.78 17.11 2.89
N VAL A 209 -4.91 18.13 2.83
CA VAL A 209 -4.19 18.47 1.58
C VAL A 209 -3.02 17.51 1.37
N PHE A 210 -2.12 17.40 2.35
CA PHE A 210 -0.93 16.56 2.31
C PHE A 210 -1.04 15.37 3.28
N CYS A 211 -0.57 14.18 2.88
CA CYS A 211 -0.60 12.95 3.67
C CYS A 211 0.75 12.23 3.69
N GLY A 212 1.26 11.94 4.89
CA GLY A 212 2.59 11.35 5.06
C GLY A 212 2.70 9.88 4.63
N VAL A 213 3.44 9.63 3.54
CA VAL A 213 3.85 8.30 3.07
C VAL A 213 5.28 8.00 3.53
N MET A 214 5.36 7.33 4.66
CA MET A 214 6.60 6.94 5.32
C MET A 214 6.61 5.45 5.61
N PRO A 215 7.79 4.83 5.69
CA PRO A 215 7.88 3.41 5.98
C PRO A 215 7.27 3.11 7.36
N GLY A 216 6.76 1.89 7.55
CA GLY A 216 6.33 1.34 8.83
C GLY A 216 7.44 0.52 9.46
N ASP A 217 7.11 -0.59 10.14
CA ASP A 217 8.08 -1.67 10.41
C ASP A 217 8.41 -2.48 9.14
N ARG A 218 7.69 -2.14 8.07
CA ARG A 218 7.61 -2.75 6.74
C ARG A 218 7.28 -1.68 5.68
N TRP A 219 6.94 -2.08 4.47
CA TRP A 219 6.27 -1.24 3.47
C TRP A 219 4.99 -0.59 4.02
N SER A 220 4.68 0.60 3.50
CA SER A 220 3.57 1.43 3.95
C SER A 220 2.49 1.45 2.88
N GLY A 221 1.34 0.83 3.18
CA GLY A 221 0.13 0.92 2.33
C GLY A 221 -0.41 2.35 2.18
N ARG A 222 0.15 3.31 2.94
CA ARG A 222 -0.25 4.72 2.95
C ARG A 222 -0.17 5.43 1.60
N MET A 223 0.62 4.91 0.65
CA MET A 223 0.60 5.40 -0.73
C MET A 223 -0.79 5.19 -1.36
N GLY A 224 -1.31 3.97 -1.23
CA GLY A 224 -2.66 3.61 -1.68
C GLY A 224 -3.73 4.41 -0.94
N ASP A 225 -3.65 4.43 0.40
CA ASP A 225 -4.62 5.19 1.22
C ASP A 225 -4.66 6.67 0.80
N SER A 226 -3.50 7.35 0.78
CA SER A 226 -3.44 8.77 0.42
C SER A 226 -4.09 9.04 -0.93
N ILE A 227 -3.80 8.22 -1.94
CA ILE A 227 -4.38 8.36 -3.28
C ILE A 227 -5.89 8.07 -3.29
N LEU A 228 -6.33 6.96 -2.68
CA LEU A 228 -7.73 6.53 -2.67
C LEU A 228 -8.64 7.53 -1.91
N GLN A 229 -8.10 8.23 -0.91
CA GLN A 229 -8.77 9.32 -0.21
C GLN A 229 -8.54 10.70 -0.85
N GLY A 230 -7.77 10.79 -1.93
CA GLY A 230 -7.58 12.02 -2.70
C GLY A 230 -6.55 13.00 -2.14
N CYS A 231 -5.73 12.59 -1.20
CA CYS A 231 -4.72 13.41 -0.54
C CYS A 231 -3.39 13.41 -1.32
N ILE A 232 -2.67 14.54 -1.31
CA ILE A 232 -1.34 14.64 -1.94
C ILE A 232 -0.34 13.80 -1.11
N PRO A 233 0.24 12.71 -1.66
CA PRO A 233 1.18 11.89 -0.93
C PRO A 233 2.49 12.65 -0.69
N VAL A 234 2.96 12.72 0.56
CA VAL A 234 4.27 13.23 0.97
C VAL A 234 5.17 12.06 1.29
N VAL A 235 6.02 11.68 0.34
CA VAL A 235 6.88 10.51 0.40
C VAL A 235 8.18 10.86 1.11
N ILE A 236 8.50 10.14 2.18
CA ILE A 236 9.80 10.20 2.88
C ILE A 236 10.37 8.80 2.99
N GLN A 237 10.98 8.33 1.89
CA GLN A 237 11.45 6.95 1.71
C GLN A 237 12.65 6.94 0.76
N ASP A 238 13.85 7.30 1.25
CA ASP A 238 15.06 7.29 0.41
C ASP A 238 15.41 5.85 0.01
N GLY A 239 15.84 5.65 -1.23
CA GLY A 239 16.28 4.34 -1.72
C GLY A 239 15.17 3.31 -1.94
N ILE A 240 13.89 3.72 -1.94
CA ILE A 240 12.74 2.84 -2.18
C ILE A 240 11.98 3.32 -3.44
N TYR A 241 11.85 2.44 -4.43
CA TYR A 241 10.92 2.67 -5.55
C TYR A 241 9.47 2.46 -5.10
N LEU A 242 8.60 3.40 -5.44
CA LEU A 242 7.17 3.34 -5.17
C LEU A 242 6.41 2.62 -6.30
N PRO A 243 5.16 2.18 -6.04
CA PRO A 243 4.34 1.52 -7.05
C PRO A 243 4.24 2.34 -8.33
N TYR A 244 4.63 1.74 -9.46
CA TYR A 244 4.51 2.37 -10.79
C TYR A 244 5.33 3.65 -10.99
N GLU A 245 6.32 3.93 -10.14
CA GLU A 245 7.14 5.16 -10.19
C GLU A 245 7.90 5.36 -11.51
N LYS A 246 8.15 4.29 -12.26
CA LYS A 246 8.79 4.36 -13.59
C LYS A 246 7.85 4.71 -14.73
N VAL A 247 6.53 4.73 -14.50
CA VAL A 247 5.50 4.94 -15.52
C VAL A 247 4.59 6.10 -15.18
N LEU A 248 4.20 6.25 -13.92
CA LEU A 248 3.44 7.41 -13.46
C LEU A 248 4.39 8.56 -13.15
N ASN A 249 4.04 9.77 -13.59
CA ASN A 249 4.78 10.98 -13.23
C ASN A 249 4.47 11.37 -11.77
N TYR A 250 5.26 10.86 -10.83
CA TYR A 250 5.09 11.11 -9.40
C TYR A 250 5.15 12.58 -9.03
N GLU A 251 5.97 13.38 -9.71
CA GLU A 251 6.11 14.82 -9.43
C GLU A 251 4.81 15.59 -9.71
N SER A 252 3.92 15.02 -10.53
CA SER A 252 2.65 15.64 -10.89
C SER A 252 1.56 15.50 -9.82
N PHE A 253 1.68 14.53 -8.89
CA PHE A 253 0.63 14.26 -7.89
C PHE A 253 1.14 14.01 -6.47
N ALA A 254 2.45 13.83 -6.28
CA ALA A 254 3.09 13.59 -4.99
C ALA A 254 4.23 14.59 -4.74
N VAL A 255 4.67 14.66 -3.48
CA VAL A 255 5.83 15.42 -3.04
C VAL A 255 6.82 14.44 -2.43
N ARG A 256 8.05 14.39 -2.93
CA ARG A 256 9.11 13.56 -2.36
C ARG A 256 10.05 14.44 -1.53
N ILE A 257 10.20 14.09 -0.26
CA ILE A 257 11.08 14.79 0.69
C ILE A 257 12.20 13.82 1.06
N ARG A 258 13.45 14.25 0.94
CA ARG A 258 14.58 13.42 1.35
C ARG A 258 14.63 13.31 2.87
N GLU A 259 15.22 12.23 3.38
CA GLU A 259 15.30 12.01 4.83
C GLU A 259 16.15 13.06 5.57
N ASP A 260 17.06 13.74 4.88
CA ASP A 260 17.87 14.85 5.39
C ASP A 260 17.12 16.19 5.38
N GLU A 261 16.07 16.32 4.57
CA GLU A 261 15.19 17.50 4.48
C GLU A 261 14.05 17.48 5.51
N ILE A 262 13.90 16.41 6.28
CA ILE A 262 12.89 16.30 7.35
C ILE A 262 12.88 17.51 8.30
N PRO A 263 14.01 18.11 8.72
CA PRO A 263 14.00 19.31 9.56
C PRO A 263 13.26 20.50 8.93
N ASP A 264 13.27 20.61 7.60
CA ASP A 264 12.61 21.65 6.83
C ASP A 264 11.24 21.20 6.27
N LEU A 265 10.75 20.00 6.64
CA LEU A 265 9.52 19.40 6.08
C LEU A 265 8.34 20.38 6.05
N ILE A 266 8.04 21.01 7.18
CA ILE A 266 6.90 21.94 7.28
C ILE A 266 7.13 23.20 6.44
N LYS A 267 8.36 23.70 6.41
CA LYS A 267 8.73 24.86 5.59
C LYS A 267 8.55 24.55 4.09
N ILE A 268 8.94 23.35 3.66
CA ILE A 268 8.77 22.88 2.28
C ILE A 268 7.28 22.75 1.94
N LEU A 269 6.49 22.07 2.78
CA LEU A 269 5.07 21.86 2.52
C LEU A 269 4.27 23.17 2.51
N ARG A 270 4.61 24.14 3.38
CA ARG A 270 4.01 25.48 3.38
C ARG A 270 4.51 26.37 2.24
N GLY A 271 5.56 25.96 1.54
CA GLY A 271 6.12 26.70 0.39
C GLY A 271 5.31 26.52 -0.90
N PHE A 272 4.45 25.49 -0.97
CA PHE A 272 3.58 25.27 -2.13
C PHE A 272 2.48 26.33 -2.20
N ASN A 273 2.32 26.94 -3.37
CA ASN A 273 1.20 27.85 -3.60
C ASN A 273 -0.10 27.09 -3.96
N GLU A 274 -1.22 27.81 -3.96
CA GLU A 274 -2.54 27.20 -4.18
C GLU A 274 -2.65 26.56 -5.58
N THR A 275 -2.08 27.16 -6.62
CA THR A 275 -2.08 26.60 -7.98
C THR A 275 -1.35 25.26 -8.04
N GLU A 276 -0.22 25.13 -7.34
CA GLU A 276 0.55 23.88 -7.25
C GLU A 276 -0.18 22.79 -6.47
N ILE A 277 -0.92 23.17 -5.43
CA ILE A 277 -1.76 22.27 -4.64
C ILE A 277 -2.94 21.77 -5.47
N GLU A 278 -3.68 22.67 -6.11
CA GLU A 278 -4.82 22.33 -6.98
C GLU A 278 -4.40 21.44 -8.14
N PHE A 279 -3.26 21.73 -8.77
CA PHE A 279 -2.70 20.89 -9.84
C PHE A 279 -2.47 19.45 -9.36
N ARG A 280 -1.84 19.28 -8.19
CA ARG A 280 -1.57 17.95 -7.63
C ARG A 280 -2.85 17.24 -7.23
N LEU A 281 -3.78 17.92 -6.55
CA LEU A 281 -5.09 17.36 -6.18
C LEU A 281 -5.88 16.93 -7.43
N ALA A 282 -5.84 17.71 -8.51
CA ALA A 282 -6.47 17.36 -9.78
C ALA A 282 -5.84 16.11 -10.41
N ASN A 283 -4.52 15.95 -10.31
CA ASN A 283 -3.85 14.73 -10.80
C ASN A 283 -4.15 13.52 -9.92
N VAL A 284 -4.18 13.65 -8.59
CA VAL A 284 -4.64 12.56 -7.69
C VAL A 284 -6.05 12.09 -8.08
N ARG A 285 -6.99 13.03 -8.32
CA ARG A 285 -8.35 12.72 -8.79
C ARG A 285 -8.41 11.99 -10.14
N LYS A 286 -7.39 12.15 -11.00
CA LYS A 286 -7.31 11.45 -12.29
C LYS A 286 -6.71 10.06 -12.15
N ILE A 287 -5.74 9.89 -11.24
CA ILE A 287 -4.92 8.68 -11.18
C ILE A 287 -5.37 7.66 -10.12
N TRP A 288 -6.33 8.00 -9.25
CA TRP A 288 -6.67 7.12 -8.12
C TRP A 288 -7.11 5.70 -8.50
N GLN A 289 -7.84 5.54 -9.62
CA GLN A 289 -8.26 4.21 -10.09
C GLN A 289 -7.06 3.33 -10.44
N ARG A 290 -5.92 3.92 -10.85
CA ARG A 290 -4.67 3.18 -11.13
C ARG A 290 -4.02 2.54 -9.89
N PHE A 291 -4.50 2.88 -8.70
CA PHE A 291 -4.10 2.29 -7.43
C PHE A 291 -5.19 1.36 -6.85
N LEU A 292 -6.26 1.10 -7.60
CA LEU A 292 -7.37 0.23 -7.24
C LEU A 292 -7.35 -1.06 -8.07
N TYR A 293 -7.40 -2.22 -7.42
CA TYR A 293 -7.60 -3.52 -8.08
C TYR A 293 -9.09 -3.74 -8.37
N ARG A 294 -9.66 -3.02 -9.34
CA ARG A 294 -11.11 -3.03 -9.62
C ARG A 294 -11.60 -4.42 -10.05
N ASP A 295 -10.87 -5.08 -10.94
CA ASP A 295 -11.27 -6.38 -11.49
C ASP A 295 -11.47 -7.45 -10.41
N SER A 296 -10.74 -7.35 -9.30
CA SER A 296 -10.92 -8.21 -8.13
C SER A 296 -12.30 -8.07 -7.50
N PHE A 297 -12.79 -6.84 -7.36
CA PHE A 297 -14.12 -6.57 -6.83
C PHE A 297 -15.22 -6.97 -7.82
N PHE A 298 -14.97 -6.78 -9.12
CA PHE A 298 -15.89 -7.16 -10.19
C PHE A 298 -16.15 -8.67 -10.23
N LEU A 299 -15.09 -9.47 -10.20
CA LEU A 299 -15.20 -10.92 -10.26
C LEU A 299 -15.87 -11.50 -9.01
N GLU A 300 -15.60 -10.93 -7.81
CA GLU A 300 -16.35 -11.32 -6.60
C GLU A 300 -17.83 -10.95 -6.71
N ALA A 301 -18.15 -9.76 -7.23
CA ALA A 301 -19.52 -9.35 -7.47
C ALA A 301 -20.28 -10.34 -8.37
N GLU A 302 -19.66 -10.79 -9.47
CA GLU A 302 -20.25 -11.77 -10.39
C GLU A 302 -20.36 -13.17 -9.75
N ARG A 303 -19.41 -13.57 -8.90
CA ARG A 303 -19.52 -14.81 -8.14
C ARG A 303 -20.69 -14.76 -7.14
N GLN A 304 -20.88 -13.65 -6.44
CA GLN A 304 -22.04 -13.48 -5.55
C GLN A 304 -23.35 -13.52 -6.32
N LYS A 305 -23.44 -12.80 -7.44
CA LYS A 305 -24.59 -12.80 -8.33
C LYS A 305 -24.98 -14.20 -8.82
N THR A 306 -24.00 -15.00 -9.22
CA THR A 306 -24.22 -16.38 -9.69
C THR A 306 -24.62 -17.31 -8.55
N THR A 307 -24.06 -17.11 -7.36
CA THR A 307 -24.29 -18.01 -6.20
C THR A 307 -25.56 -17.69 -5.42
N SER A 308 -25.83 -16.40 -5.14
CA SER A 308 -26.90 -15.93 -4.25
C SER A 308 -28.00 -15.14 -4.97
N ARG A 309 -27.87 -14.90 -6.29
CA ARG A 309 -28.73 -14.00 -7.09
C ARG A 309 -28.83 -12.57 -6.53
N ARG A 310 -27.91 -12.19 -5.64
CA ARG A 310 -27.82 -10.87 -5.03
C ARG A 310 -26.43 -10.30 -5.30
N VAL A 311 -26.38 -9.01 -5.61
CA VAL A 311 -25.15 -8.24 -5.70
C VAL A 311 -25.21 -7.20 -4.61
N ASP A 312 -24.18 -7.11 -3.80
CA ASP A 312 -24.10 -6.10 -2.75
C ASP A 312 -23.92 -4.69 -3.35
N ASP A 313 -24.34 -3.66 -2.60
CA ASP A 313 -24.31 -2.27 -3.07
C ASP A 313 -22.89 -1.82 -3.46
N TRP A 314 -21.88 -2.27 -2.72
CA TRP A 314 -20.49 -1.97 -3.01
C TRP A 314 -20.06 -2.47 -4.39
N ALA A 315 -20.48 -3.69 -4.75
CA ALA A 315 -20.14 -4.29 -6.03
C ALA A 315 -20.74 -3.49 -7.20
N THR A 316 -21.98 -3.00 -7.03
CA THR A 316 -22.65 -2.13 -8.01
C THR A 316 -21.89 -0.82 -8.22
N MET A 317 -21.25 -0.27 -7.19
CA MET A 317 -20.46 0.95 -7.32
C MET A 317 -19.16 0.73 -8.07
N PHE A 318 -18.45 -0.37 -7.79
CA PHE A 318 -17.21 -0.71 -8.50
C PHE A 318 -17.47 -0.97 -9.99
N LEU A 319 -18.65 -1.50 -10.34
CA LEU A 319 -19.10 -1.68 -11.72
C LEU A 319 -19.22 -0.37 -12.52
N GLN A 320 -19.40 0.77 -11.85
CA GLN A 320 -19.52 2.08 -12.51
C GLN A 320 -18.17 2.72 -12.86
N LEU A 321 -17.07 2.16 -12.36
CA LEU A 321 -15.73 2.68 -12.61
C LEU A 321 -15.25 2.19 -13.98
N VAL A 322 -15.00 3.12 -14.91
CA VAL A 322 -14.64 2.82 -16.30
C VAL A 322 -13.21 3.22 -16.67
N GLU A 323 -12.48 3.89 -15.78
CA GLU A 323 -11.12 4.36 -16.08
C GLU A 323 -10.07 3.23 -15.92
N ASP A 324 -8.84 3.54 -16.33
CA ASP A 324 -7.67 2.68 -16.18
C ASP A 324 -7.40 2.37 -14.70
N ASP A 325 -7.38 1.08 -14.38
CA ASP A 325 -7.11 0.57 -13.04
C ASP A 325 -5.66 0.05 -12.88
N VAL A 326 -5.39 -0.69 -11.80
CA VAL A 326 -4.07 -1.34 -11.60
C VAL A 326 -3.72 -2.27 -12.76
N VAL A 327 -4.66 -3.06 -13.28
CA VAL A 327 -4.41 -4.01 -14.36
C VAL A 327 -4.01 -3.27 -15.64
N ALA A 328 -4.74 -2.20 -15.98
CA ALA A 328 -4.38 -1.34 -17.10
C ALA A 328 -2.97 -0.75 -16.96
N THR A 329 -2.59 -0.34 -15.74
CA THR A 329 -1.26 0.18 -15.42
C THR A 329 -0.17 -0.88 -15.57
N ILE A 330 -0.40 -2.12 -15.12
CA ILE A 330 0.53 -3.24 -15.31
C ILE A 330 0.72 -3.57 -16.80
N ILE A 331 -0.36 -3.54 -17.58
CA ILE A 331 -0.30 -3.76 -19.04
C ILE A 331 0.57 -2.69 -19.70
N GLN A 332 0.40 -1.42 -19.33
CA GLN A 332 1.19 -0.30 -19.84
C GLN A 332 2.67 -0.43 -19.49
N ILE A 333 2.99 -0.81 -18.25
CA ILE A 333 4.37 -1.12 -17.82
C ILE A 333 4.96 -2.22 -18.69
N THR A 334 4.23 -3.33 -18.84
CA THR A 334 4.71 -4.51 -19.57
C THR A 334 4.98 -4.15 -21.03
N ARG A 335 4.08 -3.42 -21.69
CA ARG A 335 4.28 -2.91 -23.07
C ARG A 335 5.53 -2.03 -23.16
N THR A 336 5.67 -1.05 -22.27
CA THR A 336 6.81 -0.13 -22.25
C THR A 336 8.14 -0.88 -22.09
N MET A 337 8.18 -1.91 -21.24
CA MET A 337 9.38 -2.71 -21.01
C MET A 337 9.72 -3.58 -22.23
N LEU A 338 8.72 -4.15 -22.90
CA LEU A 338 8.91 -4.93 -24.12
C LEU A 338 9.44 -4.06 -25.27
N ASP A 339 8.92 -2.85 -25.43
CA ASP A 339 9.37 -1.91 -26.48
C ASP A 339 10.81 -1.45 -26.25
N LYS A 340 11.19 -1.16 -25.00
CA LYS A 340 12.57 -0.83 -24.63
C LYS A 340 13.54 -1.98 -24.91
N ASN A 341 13.12 -3.23 -24.71
CA ASN A 341 13.94 -4.40 -25.00
C ASN A 341 14.08 -4.65 -26.50
N ARG A 342 13.04 -4.37 -27.31
CA ARG A 342 13.14 -4.40 -28.78
C ARG A 342 14.11 -3.38 -29.33
N LEU A 343 14.15 -2.16 -28.76
CA LEU A 343 15.12 -1.13 -29.14
C LEU A 343 16.55 -1.51 -28.75
N LYS A 344 16.76 -2.23 -27.65
CA LYS A 344 18.08 -2.76 -27.29
C LYS A 344 18.54 -3.92 -28.17
N SER A 345 17.62 -4.76 -28.65
CA SER A 345 17.95 -5.88 -29.54
C SER A 345 18.15 -5.47 -31.01
N CYS A 346 17.73 -4.27 -31.42
CA CYS A 346 17.96 -3.73 -32.76
C CYS A 346 19.24 -2.89 -32.89
N ASN A 347 20.03 -2.76 -31.82
CA ASN A 347 21.33 -2.07 -31.80
C ASN A 347 22.50 -3.08 -31.73
N ILE A 348 22.40 -4.22 -32.42
CA ILE A 348 23.49 -5.19 -32.63
C ILE A 348 23.85 -5.20 -34.12
#